data_AF-B5LX15-F1
#
_entry.id   AF-B5LX15-F1
#
_cell.length_a   1.000
_cell.length_b   1.000
_cell.length_c   1.000
_cell.angle_alpha   90.00
_cell.angle_beta   90.00
_cell.angle_gamma   90.00
#
_symmetry.space_group_name_H-M   'P 1'
#
loop_
_entity.id
_entity.type
_entity.pdbx_description
1 polymer ?
#
loop_
_entity_poly.entity_id
_entity_poly.type
_entity_poly.pdbx_seq_one_letter_code
_entity_poly.pdbx_strand_id
1 'polypeptide(L)'
;INNLLSINEIENTNYLLQAIMLANAFQKALVPTSTEFAEDALRFSMTKGLEVANTISPPGAVVQYVDQNVSQTNNQVSAMINKVLDVLKSILGVALGQSVIEQLTSAVTNTFTNLNTQKNEAWIFWGRETSTQTNYTYNVLFAK
;
A
#
# COMPACT_ATOMS: atom_id res chain seq x y z
N ILE A 1 -11.05 -11.78 -6.63
CA ILE A 1 -9.78 -11.77 -5.86
C ILE A 1 -9.53 -10.32 -5.48
N ASN A 2 -9.18 -10.04 -4.23
CA ASN A 2 -8.78 -8.70 -3.78
C ASN A 2 -7.25 -8.63 -3.86
N ASN A 3 -6.72 -7.55 -4.42
CA ASN A 3 -5.29 -7.36 -4.69
C ASN A 3 -4.66 -6.34 -3.73
N LEU A 4 -5.33 -6.05 -2.61
CA LEU A 4 -4.81 -5.25 -1.50
C LEU A 4 -4.49 -6.17 -0.32
N LEU A 5 -3.26 -6.15 0.18
CA LEU A 5 -2.94 -6.75 1.48
C LEU A 5 -3.62 -5.91 2.56
N SER A 6 -4.63 -6.47 3.23
CA SER A 6 -5.39 -5.77 4.27
C SER A 6 -4.76 -6.01 5.65
N ILE A 7 -4.30 -4.93 6.27
CA ILE A 7 -3.73 -4.90 7.63
C ILE A 7 -4.71 -4.12 8.50
N ASN A 8 -5.29 -4.79 9.51
CA ASN A 8 -6.38 -4.25 10.31
C ASN A 8 -5.96 -4.16 11.78
N GLU A 9 -5.88 -2.96 12.32
CA GLU A 9 -5.58 -2.66 13.71
C GLU A 9 -6.84 -2.15 14.42
N ILE A 10 -7.74 -3.08 14.75
CA ILE A 10 -9.09 -2.76 15.24
C ILE A 10 -9.24 -3.27 16.66
N GLU A 11 -9.49 -2.37 17.62
CA GLU A 11 -9.72 -2.73 19.03
C GLU A 11 -11.10 -3.37 19.25
N ASN A 12 -12.12 -2.91 18.51
CA ASN A 12 -13.50 -3.40 18.61
C ASN A 12 -13.90 -4.15 17.35
N THR A 13 -14.07 -5.47 17.47
CA THR A 13 -14.36 -6.38 16.35
C THR A 13 -15.63 -6.04 15.57
N ASN A 14 -16.55 -5.23 16.12
CA ASN A 14 -17.72 -4.73 15.39
C ASN A 14 -17.34 -3.87 14.17
N TYR A 15 -16.12 -3.29 14.14
CA TYR A 15 -15.64 -2.50 13.00
C TYR A 15 -14.89 -3.33 11.94
N LEU A 16 -14.68 -4.63 12.17
CA LEU A 16 -13.98 -5.49 11.21
C LEU A 16 -14.70 -5.54 9.86
N LEU A 17 -16.04 -5.63 9.87
CA LEU A 17 -16.83 -5.63 8.63
C LEU A 17 -16.64 -4.32 7.86
N GLN A 18 -16.60 -3.18 8.56
CA GLN A 18 -16.37 -1.88 7.94
C GLN A 18 -14.99 -1.82 7.28
N ALA A 19 -13.94 -2.30 7.95
CA ALA A 19 -12.59 -2.35 7.38
C ALA A 19 -12.51 -3.22 6.12
N ILE A 20 -13.16 -4.39 6.12
CA ILE A 20 -13.27 -5.27 4.95
C ILE A 20 -14.03 -4.56 3.81
N MET A 21 -15.13 -3.87 4.12
CA MET A 21 -15.90 -3.12 3.12
C MET A 21 -15.10 -1.98 2.50
N LEU A 22 -14.28 -1.27 3.29
CA LEU A 22 -13.37 -0.24 2.78
C LEU A 22 -12.32 -0.84 1.84
N ALA A 23 -11.72 -1.98 2.20
CA ALA A 23 -10.78 -2.66 1.31
C ALA A 23 -11.42 -3.11 0.00
N ASN A 24 -12.67 -3.59 0.05
CA ASN A 24 -13.43 -3.95 -1.14
C ASN A 24 -13.80 -2.74 -2.00
N ALA A 25 -14.08 -1.59 -1.39
CA ALA A 25 -14.31 -0.35 -2.14
C ALA A 25 -13.03 0.11 -2.85
N PHE A 26 -11.91 0.19 -2.13
CA PHE A 26 -10.63 0.67 -2.66
C PHE A 26 -9.95 -0.29 -3.63
N GLN A 27 -10.38 -1.55 -3.72
CA GLN A 27 -10.01 -2.43 -4.83
C GLN A 27 -10.31 -1.78 -6.21
N LYS A 28 -11.37 -0.98 -6.31
CA LYS A 28 -11.74 -0.25 -7.55
C LYS A 28 -10.80 0.91 -7.89
N ALA A 29 -9.89 1.27 -6.98
CA ALA A 29 -8.88 2.29 -7.18
C ALA A 29 -7.55 1.74 -7.73
N LEU A 30 -7.48 0.42 -7.94
CA LEU A 30 -6.35 -0.19 -8.65
C LEU A 30 -6.46 0.10 -10.14
N VAL A 31 -5.33 0.51 -10.72
CA VAL A 31 -5.20 0.79 -12.15
C VAL A 31 -4.00 0.03 -12.72
N PRO A 32 -4.01 -0.32 -14.01
CA PRO A 32 -2.83 -0.84 -14.69
C PRO A 32 -1.66 0.14 -14.64
N THR A 33 -0.44 -0.39 -14.63
CA THR A 33 0.77 0.40 -14.88
C THR A 33 0.93 0.75 -16.36
N SER A 34 1.91 1.60 -16.71
CA SER A 34 2.28 1.78 -18.11
C SER A 34 2.86 0.49 -18.69
N THR A 35 2.75 0.31 -20.00
CA THR A 35 3.32 -0.84 -20.73
C THR A 35 4.85 -0.91 -20.63
N GLU A 36 5.52 0.24 -20.44
CA GLU A 36 6.96 0.30 -20.17
C GLU A 36 7.35 -0.31 -18.82
N PHE A 37 6.41 -0.29 -17.86
CA PHE A 37 6.58 -0.88 -16.54
C PHE A 37 6.23 -2.38 -16.55
N ALA A 38 5.01 -2.70 -16.99
CA ALA A 38 4.46 -4.06 -17.11
C ALA A 38 3.14 -4.03 -17.90
N GLU A 39 2.82 -5.10 -18.62
CA GLU A 39 1.51 -5.26 -19.28
C GLU A 39 0.39 -5.54 -18.27
N ASP A 40 0.66 -6.34 -17.23
CA ASP A 40 -0.38 -6.88 -16.33
C ASP A 40 -0.20 -6.51 -14.84
N ALA A 41 0.57 -5.47 -14.51
CA ALA A 41 0.72 -5.04 -13.11
C ALA A 41 -0.34 -4.01 -12.69
N LEU A 42 -0.90 -4.20 -11.50
CA LEU A 42 -1.86 -3.29 -10.88
C LEU A 42 -1.20 -2.49 -9.74
N ARG A 43 -1.55 -1.21 -9.65
CA ARG A 43 -1.18 -0.36 -8.51
C ARG A 43 -2.35 0.49 -8.04
N PHE A 44 -2.37 0.84 -6.76
CA PHE A 44 -3.27 1.86 -6.25
C PHE A 44 -2.97 3.21 -6.90
N SER A 45 -4.02 3.90 -7.36
CA SER A 45 -3.95 5.25 -7.89
C SER A 45 -4.57 6.23 -6.90
N MET A 46 -3.82 7.26 -6.51
CA MET A 46 -4.36 8.30 -5.62
C MET A 46 -5.54 9.04 -6.26
N THR A 47 -5.41 9.43 -7.53
CA THR A 47 -6.50 10.07 -8.27
C THR A 47 -7.76 9.21 -8.30
N LYS A 48 -7.62 7.91 -8.61
CA LYS A 48 -8.77 7.00 -8.62
C LYS A 48 -9.29 6.71 -7.21
N GLY A 49 -8.41 6.68 -6.21
CA GLY A 49 -8.75 6.54 -4.80
C GLY A 49 -9.63 7.68 -4.31
N LEU A 50 -9.33 8.92 -4.69
CA LEU A 50 -10.17 10.08 -4.37
C LEU A 50 -11.56 9.99 -5.01
N GLU A 51 -11.65 9.56 -6.28
CA GLU A 51 -12.93 9.29 -6.94
C GLU A 51 -13.74 8.22 -6.19
N VAL A 52 -13.10 7.11 -5.85
CA VAL A 52 -13.74 6.01 -5.11
C VAL A 52 -14.19 6.47 -3.73
N ALA A 53 -13.37 7.23 -3.00
CA ALA A 53 -13.69 7.72 -1.65
C ALA A 53 -15.00 8.52 -1.63
N ASN A 54 -15.26 9.33 -2.65
CA ASN A 54 -16.51 10.12 -2.78
C ASN A 54 -17.76 9.25 -3.01
N THR A 55 -17.59 7.97 -3.33
CA THR A 55 -18.71 7.03 -3.57
C THR A 55 -18.97 6.07 -2.41
N ILE A 56 -18.11 6.07 -1.39
CA ILE A 56 -18.22 5.17 -0.23
C ILE A 56 -19.39 5.62 0.66
N SER A 57 -20.20 4.65 1.09
CA SER A 57 -21.29 4.85 2.05
C SER A 57 -21.10 3.91 3.25
N PRO A 58 -21.23 4.39 4.51
CA PRO A 58 -21.52 5.78 4.89
C PRO A 58 -20.40 6.74 4.46
N PRO A 59 -20.72 8.03 4.23
CA PRO A 59 -19.74 8.99 3.72
C PRO A 59 -18.60 9.19 4.73
N GLY A 60 -17.37 9.10 4.22
CA GLY A 60 -16.15 9.46 4.95
C GLY A 60 -15.57 10.78 4.45
N ALA A 61 -14.42 11.16 4.99
CA ALA A 61 -13.65 12.31 4.53
C ALA A 61 -12.21 11.87 4.22
N VAL A 62 -11.65 12.37 3.11
CA VAL A 62 -10.23 12.24 2.82
C VAL A 62 -9.49 13.28 3.67
N VAL A 63 -8.71 12.82 4.63
CA VAL A 63 -7.98 13.70 5.56
C VAL A 63 -6.67 14.21 4.92
N GLN A 64 -5.90 13.31 4.31
CA GLN A 64 -4.65 13.61 3.62
C GLN A 64 -4.41 12.60 2.48
N TYR A 65 -3.57 12.97 1.52
CA TYR A 65 -3.18 12.13 0.39
C TYR A 65 -1.75 12.47 -0.06
N VAL A 66 -1.02 11.50 -0.60
CA VAL A 66 0.35 11.68 -1.12
C VAL A 66 0.56 10.87 -2.40
N ASP A 67 1.22 11.49 -3.37
CA ASP A 67 1.79 10.81 -4.56
C ASP A 67 3.21 11.35 -4.75
N GLN A 68 4.21 10.57 -4.33
CA GLN A 68 5.59 11.02 -4.22
C GLN A 68 6.56 9.94 -4.67
N ASN A 69 7.55 10.34 -5.47
CA ASN A 69 8.69 9.49 -5.80
C ASN A 69 9.72 9.50 -4.65
N VAL A 70 10.14 8.30 -4.23
CA VAL A 70 11.21 8.09 -3.25
C VAL A 70 12.32 7.31 -3.92
N SER A 71 13.55 7.84 -3.89
CA SER A 71 14.71 7.21 -4.53
C SER A 71 15.92 7.13 -3.60
N GLN A 72 16.81 6.18 -3.90
CA GLN A 72 18.13 6.08 -3.28
C GLN A 72 19.12 5.46 -4.25
N THR A 73 20.42 5.67 -4.00
CA THR A 73 21.51 5.09 -4.79
C THR A 73 22.58 4.55 -3.84
N ASN A 74 23.11 3.36 -4.13
CA ASN A 74 24.20 2.71 -3.40
C ASN A 74 24.03 2.72 -1.87
N ASN A 75 22.83 2.34 -1.40
CA ASN A 75 22.48 2.32 0.02
C ASN A 75 21.86 0.98 0.43
N GLN A 76 21.81 0.74 1.73
CA GLN A 76 21.13 -0.44 2.28
C GLN A 76 19.61 -0.36 2.06
N VAL A 77 18.94 -1.50 1.96
CA VAL A 77 17.47 -1.58 1.84
C VAL A 77 16.78 -0.95 3.05
N SER A 78 17.38 -1.06 4.24
CA SER A 78 16.92 -0.39 5.47
C SER A 78 16.77 1.13 5.32
N ALA A 79 17.63 1.78 4.54
CA ALA A 79 17.52 3.21 4.28
C ALA A 79 16.26 3.53 3.45
N MET A 80 15.90 2.69 2.48
CA MET A 80 14.67 2.86 1.70
C MET A 80 13.43 2.61 2.55
N ILE A 81 13.45 1.55 3.38
CA ILE A 81 12.39 1.25 4.33
C ILE A 81 12.12 2.48 5.22
N ASN A 82 13.16 3.09 5.78
CA ASN A 82 13.03 4.29 6.61
C ASN A 82 12.45 5.48 5.83
N LYS A 83 12.92 5.74 4.60
CA LYS A 83 12.38 6.83 3.78
C LYS A 83 10.89 6.67 3.48
N VAL A 84 10.44 5.45 3.17
CA VAL A 84 9.02 5.17 2.92
C VAL A 84 8.21 5.30 4.21
N LEU A 85 8.74 4.82 5.34
CA LEU A 85 8.11 5.00 6.65
C LEU A 85 7.93 6.47 7.01
N ASP A 86 8.92 7.32 6.74
CA ASP A 86 8.83 8.75 7.03
C ASP A 86 7.71 9.42 6.22
N VAL A 87 7.56 9.06 4.94
CA VAL A 87 6.43 9.53 4.10
C VAL A 87 5.09 9.07 4.71
N LEU A 88 4.94 7.77 5.02
CA LEU A 88 3.68 7.25 5.54
C LEU A 88 3.32 7.81 6.93
N LYS A 89 4.31 7.99 7.81
CA LYS A 89 4.11 8.64 9.12
C LYS A 89 3.67 10.09 8.98
N SER A 90 4.18 10.82 7.98
CA SER A 90 3.76 12.21 7.74
C SER A 90 2.27 12.31 7.39
N ILE A 91 1.72 11.31 6.69
CA ILE A 91 0.32 11.26 6.26
C ILE A 91 -0.61 10.76 7.36
N LEU A 92 -0.14 9.83 8.19
CA LEU A 92 -0.92 9.31 9.30
C LEU A 92 -0.96 10.25 10.52
N GLY A 93 -0.03 11.21 10.60
CA GLY A 93 0.06 12.20 11.67
C GLY A 93 0.66 11.68 12.98
N VAL A 94 0.81 12.60 13.95
CA VAL A 94 1.59 12.37 15.20
C VAL A 94 0.87 11.46 16.22
N ALA A 95 -0.41 11.15 16.02
CA ALA A 95 -1.24 10.39 16.99
C ALA A 95 -1.38 8.90 16.63
N LEU A 96 -0.31 8.25 16.18
CA LEU A 96 -0.29 6.79 16.01
C LEU A 96 0.07 6.10 17.33
N GLY A 97 -0.72 5.10 17.71
CA GLY A 97 -0.35 4.18 18.78
C GLY A 97 0.87 3.35 18.38
N GLN A 98 1.64 2.91 19.36
CA GLN A 98 2.88 2.15 19.16
C GLN A 98 2.66 0.89 18.29
N SER A 99 1.54 0.20 18.49
CA SER A 99 1.20 -1.02 17.76
C SER A 99 1.01 -0.77 16.25
N VAL A 100 0.36 0.34 15.86
CA VAL A 100 0.21 0.73 14.45
C VAL A 100 1.56 1.03 13.81
N ILE A 101 2.49 1.65 14.55
CA ILE A 101 3.83 1.93 14.06
C ILE A 101 4.60 0.63 13.79
N GLU A 102 4.44 -0.38 14.65
CA GLU A 102 5.06 -1.69 14.48
C GLU A 102 4.48 -2.45 13.29
N GLN A 103 3.15 -2.46 13.13
CA GLN A 103 2.49 -3.07 11.97
C GLN A 103 2.90 -2.38 10.66
N LEU A 104 2.93 -1.05 10.65
CA LEU A 104 3.40 -0.26 9.51
C LEU A 104 4.86 -0.58 9.16
N THR A 105 5.73 -0.65 10.18
CA THR A 105 7.15 -0.98 10.00
C THR A 105 7.32 -2.38 9.42
N SER A 106 6.57 -3.37 9.92
CA SER A 106 6.58 -4.74 9.41
C SER A 106 6.12 -4.82 7.96
N ALA A 107 5.01 -4.15 7.62
CA ALA A 107 4.44 -4.13 6.28
C ALA A 107 5.39 -3.47 5.25
N VAL A 108 5.99 -2.32 5.58
CA VAL A 108 6.97 -1.68 4.71
C VAL A 108 8.21 -2.55 4.56
N THR A 109 8.66 -3.20 5.65
CA THR A 109 9.78 -4.16 5.58
C THR A 109 9.47 -5.31 4.63
N ASN A 110 8.26 -5.88 4.70
CA ASN A 110 7.82 -6.98 3.82
C ASN A 110 7.57 -6.54 2.36
N THR A 111 7.46 -5.23 2.11
CA THR A 111 7.39 -4.69 0.74
C THR A 111 8.74 -4.80 0.02
N PHE A 112 9.85 -4.67 0.75
CA PHE A 112 11.20 -4.70 0.17
C PHE A 112 11.97 -6.00 0.45
N THR A 113 11.55 -6.75 1.46
CA THR A 113 12.22 -7.97 1.94
C THR A 113 11.20 -9.11 2.07
N ASN A 114 11.66 -10.32 2.40
CA ASN A 114 10.78 -11.49 2.55
C ASN A 114 9.93 -11.78 1.30
N LEU A 115 10.36 -11.33 0.11
CA LEU A 115 9.57 -11.43 -1.12
C LEU A 115 9.45 -12.86 -1.65
N ASN A 116 10.37 -13.77 -1.30
CA ASN A 116 10.33 -15.13 -1.82
C ASN A 116 9.07 -15.90 -1.40
N THR A 117 8.57 -15.68 -0.19
CA THR A 117 7.32 -16.30 0.30
C THR A 117 6.08 -15.58 -0.20
N GLN A 118 6.22 -14.34 -0.68
CA GLN A 118 5.10 -13.48 -1.10
C GLN A 118 4.95 -13.38 -2.62
N LYS A 119 5.92 -13.83 -3.41
CA LYS A 119 6.02 -13.57 -4.86
C LYS A 119 4.82 -14.00 -5.71
N ASN A 120 3.98 -14.90 -5.20
CA ASN A 120 2.77 -15.40 -5.88
C ASN A 120 1.48 -14.91 -5.23
N GLU A 121 1.56 -14.01 -4.26
CA GLU A 121 0.41 -13.46 -3.55
C GLU A 121 -0.31 -12.40 -4.39
N ALA A 122 -1.60 -12.20 -4.11
CA ALA A 122 -2.48 -11.39 -4.96
C ALA A 122 -2.16 -9.89 -4.98
N TRP A 123 -1.36 -9.39 -4.04
CA TRP A 123 -1.08 -7.96 -3.87
C TRP A 123 0.26 -7.50 -4.46
N ILE A 124 1.10 -8.44 -4.91
CA ILE A 124 2.37 -8.17 -5.60
C ILE A 124 2.26 -8.54 -7.07
N PHE A 125 2.74 -7.66 -7.94
CA PHE A 125 2.76 -7.90 -9.39
C PHE A 125 4.15 -7.66 -9.93
N TRP A 126 4.72 -8.67 -10.57
CA TRP A 126 6.02 -8.57 -11.23
C TRP A 126 5.85 -7.93 -12.60
N GLY A 127 6.69 -6.93 -12.87
CA GLY A 127 6.74 -6.24 -14.14
C GLY A 127 7.95 -6.63 -14.97
N ARG A 128 8.45 -5.66 -15.74
CA ARG A 128 9.64 -5.86 -16.56
C ARG A 128 10.85 -6.25 -15.70
N GLU A 129 11.48 -7.33 -16.11
CA GLU A 129 12.73 -7.83 -15.54
C GLU A 129 13.83 -7.77 -16.61
N THR A 130 14.97 -7.20 -16.23
CA THR A 130 16.17 -7.09 -17.06
C THR A 130 17.38 -7.58 -16.25
N SER A 131 18.54 -7.67 -16.88
CA SER A 131 19.78 -8.08 -16.19
C SER A 131 20.23 -7.13 -15.08
N THR A 132 19.70 -5.89 -15.03
CA THR A 132 20.13 -4.86 -14.09
C THR A 132 19.00 -4.24 -13.27
N GLN A 133 17.74 -4.59 -13.55
CA GLN A 133 16.57 -3.99 -12.91
C GLN A 133 15.37 -4.92 -12.94
N THR A 134 14.64 -4.97 -11.81
CA THR A 134 13.36 -5.65 -11.66
C THR A 134 12.31 -4.64 -11.24
N ASN A 135 11.21 -4.54 -11.99
CA ASN A 135 10.05 -3.74 -11.63
C ASN A 135 9.00 -4.61 -10.93
N TYR A 136 8.37 -4.10 -9.88
CA TYR A 136 7.19 -4.71 -9.28
C TYR A 136 6.32 -3.66 -8.61
N THR A 137 5.02 -3.93 -8.52
CA THR A 137 4.10 -3.17 -7.67
C THR A 137 3.72 -4.00 -6.46
N TYR A 138 3.37 -3.32 -5.36
CA TYR A 138 2.96 -3.94 -4.12
C TYR A 138 1.85 -3.08 -3.51
N ASN A 139 0.71 -3.67 -3.17
CA ASN A 139 -0.46 -2.92 -2.72
C ASN A 139 -0.88 -3.31 -1.30
N VAL A 140 -0.86 -2.36 -0.38
CA VAL A 140 -1.24 -2.54 1.03
C VAL A 140 -2.31 -1.54 1.42
N LEU A 141 -3.25 -1.98 2.24
CA LEU A 141 -4.27 -1.14 2.86
C LEU A 141 -4.24 -1.33 4.37
N PHE A 142 -4.14 -0.21 5.09
CA PHE A 142 -4.26 -0.17 6.54
C PHE A 142 -5.65 0.32 6.94
N ALA A 143 -6.31 -0.40 7.83
CA ALA A 143 -7.51 0.05 8.53
C ALA A 143 -7.24 0.04 10.03
N LYS A 144 -7.70 1.09 10.72
CA LYS A 144 -7.57 1.29 12.16
C LYS A 144 -8.95 1.64 12.71
#